data_AF-A0A523ILZ4-F1
#
_entry.id   AF-A0A523ILZ4-F1
#
_cell.length_a   1.000
_cell.length_b   1.000
_cell.length_c   1.000
_cell.angle_alpha   90.00
_cell.angle_beta   90.00
_cell.angle_gamma   90.00
#
_symmetry.space_group_name_H-M   'P 1'
#
loop_
_entity.id
_entity.type
_entity.pdbx_description
1 polymer ?
#
loop_
_entity_poly.entity_id
_entity_poly.type
_entity_poly.pdbx_seq_one_letter_code
_entity_poly.pdbx_strand_id
1 'polypeptide(L)'
;MHFLPQLEKFSQFSIAAAPGLLLGALLLAAGDARASTRIPSLEASAPVHYCAGALVRPGCPDYRLIVEHVLTRVGFGATQSVRRQVYRVGLVSYLRDQLFPQTLSDPDFELQLEPYVSGPYAIWGKSIPTLESQFCHQGGSLCVDRLSNTRHADASLSEVKFLRAGYSSRQLEAVLLDFWLNHFNVDASEKIARWAEQDYEQVSLRPHVLGRFEDLL
;
A
#
# COMPACT_ATOMS: atom_id res chain seq x y z
N MET A 1 -10.34 26.68 42.56
CA MET A 1 -10.21 25.62 43.58
C MET A 1 -10.93 24.40 43.00
N HIS A 2 -10.34 23.27 42.61
CA HIS A 2 -9.03 22.67 42.84
C HIS A 2 -8.51 22.02 41.54
N PHE A 3 -7.18 21.89 41.47
CA PHE A 3 -6.35 21.34 40.40
C PHE A 3 -6.34 19.79 40.36
N LEU A 4 -6.01 19.27 39.17
CA LEU A 4 -5.57 17.91 38.73
C LEU A 4 -4.47 17.24 39.62
N PRO A 5 -3.84 16.07 39.29
CA PRO A 5 -4.08 14.98 38.30
C PRO A 5 -3.86 13.55 38.88
N GLN A 6 -4.00 12.49 38.08
CA GLN A 6 -3.29 11.21 38.28
C GLN A 6 -2.74 10.69 36.94
N LEU A 7 -1.47 10.99 36.68
CA LEU A 7 -0.58 10.38 35.69
C LEU A 7 0.62 9.86 36.47
N GLU A 8 0.68 8.57 36.82
CA GLU A 8 1.95 7.92 37.19
C GLU A 8 1.83 6.41 36.98
N LYS A 9 2.65 5.87 36.07
CA LYS A 9 3.29 4.54 36.18
C LYS A 9 4.31 4.38 35.06
N PHE A 10 5.49 4.95 35.29
CA PHE A 10 6.72 4.54 34.62
C PHE A 10 7.83 4.40 35.68
N SER A 11 8.55 3.29 35.56
CA SER A 11 9.95 3.07 35.99
C SER A 11 10.28 3.06 37.48
N GLN A 12 10.61 1.87 38.01
CA GLN A 12 11.78 1.62 38.88
C GLN A 12 12.31 0.19 38.58
N PHE A 13 13.50 0.01 38.00
CA PHE A 13 14.81 -0.26 38.65
C PHE A 13 14.81 -1.58 39.48
N SER A 14 15.81 -2.45 39.53
CA SER A 14 17.20 -2.46 39.08
C SER A 14 17.77 -3.89 39.15
N ILE A 15 18.96 -4.04 38.56
CA ILE A 15 19.85 -5.20 38.51
C ILE A 15 20.27 -5.69 39.90
N ALA A 16 20.42 -7.01 40.09
CA ALA A 16 21.26 -7.59 41.15
C ALA A 16 21.99 -8.84 40.66
N ALA A 17 23.30 -8.86 40.91
CA ALA A 17 24.28 -9.87 40.52
C ALA A 17 24.41 -11.02 41.54
N ALA A 18 25.01 -12.12 41.07
CA ALA A 18 25.31 -13.38 41.77
C ALA A 18 26.32 -13.26 42.94
N PRO A 19 26.50 -14.31 43.78
CA PRO A 19 27.78 -15.06 43.70
C PRO A 19 27.76 -16.56 44.14
N GLY A 20 28.80 -17.31 43.76
CA GLY A 20 29.29 -18.55 44.42
C GLY A 20 29.67 -19.69 43.45
N LEU A 21 30.96 -19.89 43.10
CA LEU A 21 31.95 -20.84 43.69
C LEU A 21 31.67 -22.33 43.31
N LEU A 22 32.53 -23.18 42.72
CA LEU A 22 33.98 -23.41 42.86
C LEU A 22 34.57 -24.35 41.76
N LEU A 23 35.77 -23.99 41.31
CA LEU A 23 37.03 -24.75 41.09
C LEU A 23 37.19 -25.98 40.15
N GLY A 24 38.30 -25.91 39.37
CA GLY A 24 39.14 -27.03 38.90
C GLY A 24 39.26 -27.14 37.37
N ALA A 25 40.41 -27.25 36.70
CA ALA A 25 41.83 -27.19 37.01
C ALA A 25 42.59 -26.95 35.68
N LEU A 26 43.80 -26.40 35.81
CA LEU A 26 44.76 -25.98 34.78
C LEU A 26 45.32 -27.15 33.95
N LEU A 27 45.66 -26.93 32.66
CA LEU A 27 47.01 -27.15 32.10
C LEU A 27 47.14 -26.74 30.61
N LEU A 28 48.31 -26.17 30.30
CA LEU A 28 48.76 -25.55 29.05
C LEU A 28 48.96 -26.54 27.89
N ALA A 29 48.78 -26.05 26.66
CA ALA A 29 49.69 -26.34 25.56
C ALA A 29 49.72 -25.17 24.56
N ALA A 30 50.92 -24.59 24.39
CA ALA A 30 51.23 -23.60 23.38
C ALA A 30 51.21 -24.24 21.98
N GLY A 31 50.71 -23.50 20.98
CA GLY A 31 50.74 -23.89 19.59
C GLY A 31 50.60 -22.67 18.69
N ASP A 32 51.75 -22.11 18.28
CA ASP A 32 51.86 -21.13 17.23
C ASP A 32 51.38 -21.74 15.90
N ALA A 33 50.26 -21.25 15.38
CA ALA A 33 49.84 -21.53 14.02
C ALA A 33 49.37 -20.22 13.36
N ARG A 34 50.31 -19.54 12.69
CA ARG A 34 49.99 -18.53 11.67
C ARG A 34 49.22 -19.22 10.54
N ALA A 35 47.91 -19.31 10.69
CA ALA A 35 47.01 -19.64 9.59
C ALA A 35 47.01 -18.46 8.61
N SER A 36 47.77 -18.58 7.53
CA SER A 36 47.67 -17.73 6.35
C SER A 36 46.29 -17.91 5.72
N THR A 37 45.31 -17.14 6.16
CA THR A 37 44.01 -17.00 5.50
C THR A 37 44.23 -16.28 4.17
N ARG A 38 44.50 -17.03 3.11
CA ARG A 38 44.28 -16.51 1.75
C ARG A 38 42.78 -16.34 1.61
N ILE A 39 42.33 -15.10 1.60
CA ILE A 39 40.98 -14.73 1.18
C ILE A 39 40.83 -15.28 -0.26
N PRO A 40 39.86 -16.17 -0.54
CA PRO A 40 39.59 -16.54 -1.92
C PRO A 40 39.25 -15.24 -2.65
N SER A 41 40.01 -14.96 -3.71
CA SER A 41 39.71 -13.88 -4.64
C SER A 41 38.24 -13.95 -4.99
N LEU A 42 37.49 -12.87 -4.73
CA LEU A 42 36.17 -12.68 -5.32
C LEU A 42 36.38 -12.84 -6.83
N GLU A 43 36.02 -14.00 -7.38
CA GLU A 43 35.70 -14.07 -8.78
C GLU A 43 34.62 -13.02 -8.99
N ALA A 44 34.94 -12.01 -9.80
CA ALA A 44 34.00 -11.02 -10.23
C ALA A 44 32.77 -11.77 -10.73
N SER A 45 31.66 -11.68 -9.99
CA SER A 45 30.39 -12.27 -10.39
C SER A 45 30.16 -11.86 -11.84
N ALA A 46 29.94 -12.83 -12.72
CA ALA A 46 29.62 -12.59 -14.12
C ALA A 46 28.63 -11.42 -14.23
N PRO A 47 28.76 -10.55 -15.25
CA PRO A 47 27.92 -9.36 -15.35
C PRO A 47 26.47 -9.79 -15.25
N VAL A 48 25.75 -9.26 -14.26
CA VAL A 48 24.29 -9.39 -14.15
C VAL A 48 23.76 -8.95 -15.51
N HIS A 49 23.20 -9.89 -16.27
CA HIS A 49 23.23 -9.74 -17.71
C HIS A 49 22.58 -8.44 -18.18
N TYR A 50 21.52 -7.92 -17.55
CA TYR A 50 20.80 -6.72 -17.97
C TYR A 50 20.42 -6.75 -19.46
N CYS A 51 19.47 -5.93 -19.89
CA CYS A 51 19.35 -5.69 -21.32
C CYS A 51 20.49 -4.72 -21.71
N ALA A 52 21.75 -5.18 -21.61
CA ALA A 52 22.96 -4.38 -21.76
C ALA A 52 23.00 -3.78 -23.18
N GLY A 53 22.62 -2.50 -23.28
CA GLY A 53 22.54 -1.76 -24.54
C GLY A 53 21.28 -1.96 -25.37
N ALA A 54 20.31 -2.79 -24.94
CA ALA A 54 19.07 -3.03 -25.67
C ALA A 54 17.86 -2.44 -24.93
N LEU A 55 16.94 -1.81 -25.66
CA LEU A 55 15.64 -1.40 -25.14
C LEU A 55 14.98 -2.61 -24.45
N VAL A 56 14.47 -2.42 -23.23
CA VAL A 56 13.77 -3.47 -22.46
C VAL A 56 12.58 -3.99 -23.28
N ARG A 57 12.73 -5.18 -23.88
CA ARG A 57 11.78 -5.77 -24.83
C ARG A 57 11.68 -7.28 -24.62
N PRO A 58 10.53 -7.89 -25.00
CA PRO A 58 10.41 -9.34 -25.02
C PRO A 58 11.57 -9.99 -25.76
N GLY A 59 12.26 -10.93 -25.11
CA GLY A 59 13.39 -11.66 -25.69
C GLY A 59 14.77 -11.30 -25.14
N CYS A 60 14.96 -10.23 -24.34
CA CYS A 60 16.21 -10.08 -23.60
C CYS A 60 16.28 -11.05 -22.40
N PRO A 61 17.48 -11.55 -22.02
CA PRO A 61 17.66 -12.60 -21.00
C PRO A 61 16.94 -12.31 -19.67
N ASP A 62 16.90 -11.04 -19.28
CA ASP A 62 16.33 -10.59 -18.01
C ASP A 62 14.96 -9.92 -18.13
N TYR A 63 14.32 -9.97 -19.31
CA TYR A 63 13.06 -9.25 -19.53
C TYR A 63 12.00 -9.64 -18.50
N ARG A 64 11.87 -10.92 -18.19
CA ARG A 64 10.94 -11.41 -17.18
C ARG A 64 11.25 -10.80 -15.81
N LEU A 65 12.51 -10.85 -15.36
CA LEU A 65 12.90 -10.30 -14.06
C LEU A 65 12.64 -8.79 -13.97
N ILE A 66 12.93 -8.05 -15.03
CA ILE A 66 12.65 -6.61 -15.11
C ILE A 66 11.15 -6.34 -15.05
N VAL A 67 10.34 -7.10 -15.79
CA VAL A 67 8.87 -6.96 -15.75
C VAL A 67 8.33 -7.22 -14.35
N GLU A 68 8.71 -8.33 -13.71
CA GLU A 68 8.27 -8.64 -12.35
C GLU A 68 8.66 -7.53 -11.37
N HIS A 69 9.93 -7.09 -11.42
CA HIS A 69 10.41 -6.00 -10.56
C HIS A 69 9.61 -4.72 -10.77
N VAL A 70 9.45 -4.27 -12.02
CA VAL A 70 8.73 -3.02 -12.32
C VAL A 70 7.27 -3.12 -11.88
N LEU A 71 6.59 -4.24 -12.14
CA LEU A 71 5.19 -4.42 -11.75
C LEU A 71 4.97 -4.38 -10.23
N THR A 72 5.97 -4.73 -9.42
CA THR A 72 5.91 -4.53 -7.95
C THR A 72 6.14 -3.08 -7.50
N ARG A 73 6.61 -2.21 -8.38
CA ARG A 73 6.88 -0.79 -8.09
C ARG A 73 5.79 0.14 -8.61
N VAL A 74 5.14 -0.22 -9.70
CA VAL A 74 4.12 0.62 -10.39
C VAL A 74 2.69 0.11 -10.21
N GLY A 75 2.49 -0.78 -9.23
CA GLY A 75 1.20 -1.38 -8.92
C GLY A 75 1.30 -2.31 -7.71
N PHE A 76 0.24 -3.07 -7.45
CA PHE A 76 0.20 -4.03 -6.34
C PHE A 76 0.92 -5.35 -6.63
N GLY A 77 1.59 -5.45 -7.79
CA GLY A 77 2.34 -6.62 -8.22
C GLY A 77 1.88 -7.20 -9.56
N ALA A 78 2.52 -8.29 -9.96
CA ALA A 78 2.36 -8.90 -11.27
C ALA A 78 1.22 -9.93 -11.31
N THR A 79 -0.03 -9.45 -11.28
CA THR A 79 -1.20 -10.32 -11.52
C THR A 79 -1.11 -10.98 -12.90
N GLN A 80 -1.85 -12.07 -13.11
CA GLN A 80 -1.83 -12.79 -14.38
C GLN A 80 -2.39 -11.94 -15.54
N SER A 81 -3.37 -11.06 -15.27
CA SER A 81 -3.90 -10.12 -16.26
C SER A 81 -2.84 -9.10 -16.67
N VAL A 82 -2.20 -8.45 -15.70
CA VAL A 82 -1.16 -7.44 -15.93
C VAL A 82 0.04 -8.04 -16.65
N ARG A 83 0.51 -9.23 -16.27
CA ARG A 83 1.58 -9.93 -17.00
C ARG A 83 1.21 -10.16 -18.45
N ARG A 84 0.02 -10.73 -18.72
CA ARG A 84 -0.43 -10.95 -20.10
C ARG A 84 -0.49 -9.66 -20.91
N GLN A 85 -0.94 -8.56 -20.31
CA GLN A 85 -0.94 -7.26 -20.96
C GLN A 85 0.49 -6.80 -21.30
N VAL A 86 1.41 -6.81 -20.33
CA VAL A 86 2.82 -6.40 -20.55
C VAL A 86 3.52 -7.25 -21.61
N TYR A 87 3.30 -8.56 -21.63
CA TYR A 87 3.88 -9.42 -22.67
C TYR A 87 3.27 -9.18 -24.06
N ARG A 88 2.03 -8.67 -24.13
CA ARG A 88 1.36 -8.32 -25.39
C ARG A 88 1.79 -6.95 -25.93
N VAL A 89 1.86 -5.93 -25.07
CA VAL A 89 2.08 -4.52 -25.50
C VAL A 89 3.52 -4.05 -25.31
N GLY A 90 4.31 -4.75 -24.49
CA GLY A 90 5.66 -4.35 -24.09
C GLY A 90 5.68 -3.43 -22.86
N LEU A 91 6.69 -3.60 -22.00
CA LEU A 91 6.79 -2.91 -20.72
C LEU A 91 6.74 -1.37 -20.83
N VAL A 92 7.47 -0.80 -21.79
CA VAL A 92 7.50 0.66 -21.97
C VAL A 92 6.14 1.21 -22.41
N SER A 93 5.41 0.49 -23.26
CA SER A 93 4.06 0.89 -23.67
C SER A 93 3.12 0.83 -22.48
N TYR A 94 3.16 -0.27 -21.73
CA TYR A 94 2.37 -0.41 -20.51
C TYR A 94 2.61 0.75 -19.52
N LEU A 95 3.87 1.09 -19.24
CA LEU A 95 4.22 2.20 -18.34
C LEU A 95 3.71 3.55 -18.85
N ARG A 96 3.76 3.79 -20.16
CA ARG A 96 3.20 5.01 -20.74
C ARG A 96 1.70 5.09 -20.54
N ASP A 97 0.98 3.99 -20.76
CA ASP A 97 -0.48 3.96 -20.58
C ASP A 97 -0.87 4.22 -19.11
N GLN A 98 -0.06 3.74 -18.15
CA GLN A 98 -0.29 4.01 -16.72
C GLN A 98 -0.21 5.49 -16.34
N LEU A 99 0.51 6.32 -17.11
CA LEU A 99 0.60 7.78 -16.89
C LEU A 99 -0.64 8.53 -17.39
N PHE A 100 -1.52 7.86 -18.15
CA PHE A 100 -2.75 8.44 -18.68
C PHE A 100 -3.94 7.50 -18.38
N PRO A 101 -4.28 7.26 -17.11
CA PRO A 101 -5.27 6.26 -16.69
C PRO A 101 -6.67 6.47 -17.30
N GLN A 102 -7.04 7.70 -17.62
CA GLN A 102 -8.29 8.05 -18.32
C GLN A 102 -8.39 7.43 -19.72
N THR A 103 -7.27 7.03 -20.32
CA THR A 103 -7.24 6.36 -21.63
C THR A 103 -7.40 4.85 -21.52
N LEU A 104 -7.29 4.29 -20.31
CA LEU A 104 -7.42 2.87 -20.04
C LEU A 104 -8.89 2.51 -19.77
N SER A 105 -9.45 1.67 -20.65
CA SER A 105 -10.72 0.98 -20.42
C SER A 105 -10.57 -0.01 -19.26
N ASP A 106 -11.58 -0.09 -18.38
CA ASP A 106 -11.51 -0.93 -17.18
C ASP A 106 -12.78 -1.75 -16.92
N PRO A 107 -13.29 -2.49 -17.93
CA PRO A 107 -14.61 -3.11 -17.86
C PRO A 107 -14.70 -4.22 -16.79
N ASP A 108 -13.59 -4.93 -16.54
CA ASP A 108 -13.55 -5.98 -15.51
C ASP A 108 -13.72 -5.36 -14.12
N PHE A 109 -13.05 -4.24 -13.85
CA PHE A 109 -13.20 -3.52 -12.57
C PHE A 109 -14.58 -2.87 -12.45
N GLU A 110 -15.09 -2.23 -13.51
CA GLU A 110 -16.42 -1.63 -13.53
C GLU A 110 -17.51 -2.66 -13.20
N LEU A 111 -17.40 -3.88 -13.76
CA LEU A 111 -18.31 -4.98 -13.47
C LEU A 111 -18.27 -5.41 -11.98
N GLN A 112 -17.08 -5.47 -11.38
CA GLN A 112 -16.96 -5.79 -9.95
C GLN A 112 -17.43 -4.65 -9.04
N LEU A 113 -17.38 -3.41 -9.53
CA LEU A 113 -17.71 -2.20 -8.76
C LEU A 113 -19.21 -1.93 -8.71
N GLU A 114 -19.99 -2.40 -9.68
CA GLU A 114 -21.45 -2.17 -9.80
C GLU A 114 -22.25 -2.32 -8.48
N PRO A 115 -22.06 -3.38 -7.67
CA PRO A 115 -22.79 -3.53 -6.41
C PRO A 115 -22.57 -2.37 -5.43
N TYR A 116 -21.41 -1.71 -5.48
CA TYR A 116 -21.03 -0.61 -4.60
C TYR A 116 -21.52 0.76 -5.11
N VAL A 117 -21.87 0.85 -6.39
CA VAL A 117 -22.37 2.05 -7.08
C VAL A 117 -23.89 2.09 -7.09
N SER A 118 -24.51 0.95 -7.41
CA SER A 118 -25.95 0.84 -7.72
C SER A 118 -26.75 0.03 -6.68
N GLY A 119 -26.09 -0.64 -5.74
CA GLY A 119 -26.74 -1.45 -4.71
C GLY A 119 -27.56 -0.67 -3.67
N PRO A 120 -28.38 -1.36 -2.86
CA PRO A 120 -29.25 -0.74 -1.86
C PRO A 120 -28.49 0.01 -0.75
N TYR A 121 -27.22 -0.36 -0.52
CA TYR A 121 -26.30 0.30 0.41
C TYR A 121 -25.13 0.98 -0.32
N ALA A 122 -25.28 1.26 -1.61
CA ALA A 122 -24.25 1.88 -2.42
C ALA A 122 -23.95 3.30 -1.94
N ILE A 123 -22.68 3.52 -1.65
CA ILE A 123 -22.12 4.76 -1.10
C ILE A 123 -20.95 5.26 -1.94
N TRP A 124 -20.40 4.39 -2.80
CA TRP A 124 -19.28 4.71 -3.66
C TRP A 124 -19.64 5.81 -4.66
N GLY A 125 -18.80 6.85 -4.75
CA GLY A 125 -18.99 7.96 -5.68
C GLY A 125 -20.16 8.89 -5.33
N LYS A 126 -20.68 8.83 -4.10
CA LYS A 126 -21.75 9.70 -3.63
C LYS A 126 -21.20 10.77 -2.71
N SER A 127 -21.57 12.02 -2.96
CA SER A 127 -21.26 13.13 -2.07
C SER A 127 -22.01 13.02 -0.75
N ILE A 128 -21.47 13.65 0.30
CA ILE A 128 -22.11 13.70 1.63
C ILE A 128 -23.56 14.22 1.54
N PRO A 129 -23.89 15.32 0.83
CA PRO A 129 -25.28 15.76 0.68
C PRO A 129 -26.19 14.72 0.02
N THR A 130 -25.69 13.98 -0.98
CA THR A 130 -26.45 12.89 -1.62
C THR A 130 -26.74 11.79 -0.61
N LEU A 131 -25.73 11.35 0.16
CA LEU A 131 -25.90 10.34 1.20
C LEU A 131 -26.87 10.81 2.28
N GLU A 132 -26.80 12.07 2.70
CA GLU A 132 -27.73 12.65 3.66
C GLU A 132 -29.18 12.61 3.15
N SER A 133 -29.41 13.00 1.90
CA SER A 133 -30.76 12.95 1.31
C SER A 133 -31.31 11.53 1.17
N GLN A 134 -30.43 10.55 0.90
CA GLN A 134 -30.79 9.15 0.68
C GLN A 134 -31.10 8.42 1.99
N PHE A 135 -30.35 8.72 3.06
CA PHE A 135 -30.42 7.96 4.31
C PHE A 135 -31.05 8.74 5.48
N CYS A 136 -31.18 10.07 5.38
CA CYS A 136 -31.66 10.94 6.45
C CYS A 136 -33.00 11.60 6.07
N HIS A 137 -34.11 10.85 6.15
CA HIS A 137 -35.45 11.39 5.81
C HIS A 137 -36.10 12.27 6.89
N GLN A 138 -35.55 12.37 8.10
CA GLN A 138 -36.15 13.11 9.23
C GLN A 138 -35.06 13.80 10.06
N GLY A 139 -34.80 15.07 9.75
CA GLY A 139 -33.69 15.86 10.29
C GLY A 139 -33.46 15.74 11.81
N GLY A 140 -32.19 15.69 12.18
CA GLY A 140 -31.71 15.58 13.57
C GLY A 140 -30.23 15.21 13.58
N SER A 141 -29.50 15.56 14.65
CA SER A 141 -28.06 15.34 14.83
C SER A 141 -27.65 13.86 15.00
N LEU A 142 -28.48 12.93 14.52
CA LEU A 142 -28.32 11.48 14.67
C LEU A 142 -28.69 10.72 13.37
N CYS A 143 -28.43 11.27 12.19
CA CYS A 143 -28.27 10.41 11.00
C CYS A 143 -26.96 9.60 11.08
N VAL A 144 -26.01 10.13 11.85
CA VAL A 144 -24.72 9.52 12.17
C VAL A 144 -24.85 8.13 12.81
N ASP A 145 -25.92 7.84 13.59
CA ASP A 145 -26.13 6.53 14.24
C ASP A 145 -26.84 5.47 13.37
N ARG A 146 -27.51 5.91 12.29
CA ARG A 146 -28.15 4.99 11.32
C ARG A 146 -27.24 4.71 10.14
N LEU A 147 -26.44 5.70 9.77
CA LEU A 147 -25.23 5.53 8.97
C LEU A 147 -24.15 4.75 9.76
N SER A 148 -24.12 4.79 11.11
CA SER A 148 -23.12 4.05 11.91
C SER A 148 -23.24 2.53 11.91
N ASN A 149 -23.91 1.91 10.93
CA ASN A 149 -23.41 0.61 10.48
C ASN A 149 -22.09 0.82 9.72
N THR A 150 -21.12 1.44 10.39
CA THR A 150 -19.80 1.86 9.89
C THR A 150 -19.07 0.72 9.21
N ARG A 151 -19.39 -0.52 9.61
CA ARG A 151 -18.94 -1.74 8.93
C ARG A 151 -19.22 -1.72 7.44
N HIS A 152 -20.36 -1.18 6.98
CA HIS A 152 -20.66 -1.13 5.54
C HIS A 152 -19.79 -0.09 4.83
N ALA A 153 -19.51 1.07 5.43
CA ALA A 153 -18.60 2.06 4.86
C ALA A 153 -17.16 1.55 4.79
N ASP A 154 -16.66 1.09 5.94
CA ASP A 154 -15.30 0.60 6.10
C ASP A 154 -15.06 -0.66 5.24
N ALA A 155 -16.03 -1.58 5.20
CA ALA A 155 -15.99 -2.76 4.33
C ALA A 155 -16.08 -2.36 2.87
N SER A 156 -17.00 -1.49 2.47
CA SER A 156 -17.13 -1.08 1.07
C SER A 156 -15.86 -0.41 0.56
N LEU A 157 -15.23 0.47 1.34
CA LEU A 157 -13.98 1.11 0.93
C LEU A 157 -12.83 0.10 0.81
N SER A 158 -12.66 -0.77 1.81
CA SER A 158 -11.62 -1.80 1.79
C SER A 158 -11.83 -2.79 0.65
N GLU A 159 -13.07 -3.19 0.40
CA GLU A 159 -13.47 -4.08 -0.69
C GLU A 159 -13.21 -3.42 -2.05
N VAL A 160 -13.60 -2.16 -2.25
CA VAL A 160 -13.34 -1.45 -3.51
C VAL A 160 -11.83 -1.26 -3.74
N LYS A 161 -11.04 -0.94 -2.71
CA LYS A 161 -9.56 -0.89 -2.80
C LYS A 161 -9.00 -2.25 -3.23
N PHE A 162 -9.49 -3.35 -2.64
CA PHE A 162 -9.08 -4.71 -3.01
C PHE A 162 -9.48 -5.08 -4.44
N LEU A 163 -10.72 -4.76 -4.85
CA LEU A 163 -11.20 -4.98 -6.21
C LEU A 163 -10.36 -4.20 -7.21
N ARG A 164 -9.98 -2.96 -6.90
CA ARG A 164 -9.11 -2.17 -7.75
C ARG A 164 -7.73 -2.80 -7.90
N ALA A 165 -7.12 -3.25 -6.81
CA ALA A 165 -5.83 -3.92 -6.85
C ALA A 165 -5.85 -5.17 -7.73
N GLY A 166 -6.94 -5.95 -7.68
CA GLY A 166 -7.08 -7.20 -8.44
C GLY A 166 -7.52 -7.05 -9.89
N TYR A 167 -8.47 -6.15 -10.16
CA TYR A 167 -9.18 -6.08 -11.44
C TYR A 167 -8.85 -4.83 -12.27
N SER A 168 -8.39 -3.74 -11.66
CA SER A 168 -8.17 -2.50 -12.41
C SER A 168 -6.96 -2.58 -13.32
N SER A 169 -7.11 -2.06 -14.54
CA SER A 169 -6.00 -1.85 -15.47
C SER A 169 -5.15 -0.61 -15.12
N ARG A 170 -5.63 0.25 -14.21
CA ARG A 170 -5.01 1.52 -13.80
C ARG A 170 -4.17 1.35 -12.53
N GLN A 171 -3.24 0.41 -12.55
CA GLN A 171 -2.46 -0.01 -11.37
C GLN A 171 -1.62 1.11 -10.74
N LEU A 172 -1.03 2.00 -11.55
CA LEU A 172 -0.26 3.12 -11.02
C LEU A 172 -1.14 4.14 -10.30
N GLU A 173 -2.30 4.48 -10.89
CA GLU A 173 -3.32 5.33 -10.24
C GLU A 173 -3.73 4.71 -8.90
N ALA A 174 -3.99 3.40 -8.88
CA ALA A 174 -4.47 2.69 -7.70
C ALA A 174 -3.46 2.68 -6.54
N VAL A 175 -2.17 2.43 -6.81
CA VAL A 175 -1.13 2.43 -5.75
C VAL A 175 -0.83 3.84 -5.24
N LEU A 176 -0.89 4.85 -6.11
CA LEU A 176 -0.72 6.24 -5.69
C LEU A 176 -1.90 6.74 -4.86
N LEU A 177 -3.12 6.34 -5.20
CA LEU A 177 -4.31 6.62 -4.39
C LEU A 177 -4.15 6.06 -2.97
N ASP A 178 -3.73 4.80 -2.85
CA ASP A 178 -3.51 4.16 -1.55
C ASP A 178 -2.41 4.86 -0.74
N PHE A 179 -1.32 5.25 -1.40
CA PHE A 179 -0.25 6.03 -0.79
C PHE A 179 -0.74 7.38 -0.24
N TRP A 180 -1.46 8.16 -1.03
CA TRP A 180 -1.93 9.49 -0.62
C TRP A 180 -3.02 9.44 0.43
N LEU A 181 -3.95 8.48 0.35
CA LEU A 181 -4.97 8.27 1.39
C LEU A 181 -4.33 7.94 2.74
N ASN A 182 -3.28 7.12 2.73
CA ASN A 182 -2.52 6.82 3.96
C ASN A 182 -1.78 8.05 4.50
N HIS A 183 -1.27 8.91 3.62
CA HIS A 183 -0.41 10.04 4.00
C HIS A 183 -1.19 11.26 4.49
N PHE A 184 -2.29 11.61 3.84
CA PHE A 184 -3.15 12.74 4.26
C PHE A 184 -4.09 12.39 5.42
N ASN A 185 -3.97 11.16 5.93
CA ASN A 185 -4.59 10.60 7.13
C ASN A 185 -5.83 11.37 7.61
N VAL A 186 -6.96 11.08 6.97
CA VAL A 186 -8.26 11.50 7.47
C VAL A 186 -8.59 10.56 8.64
N ASP A 187 -8.74 11.10 9.86
CA ASP A 187 -9.08 10.27 11.02
C ASP A 187 -10.50 9.71 10.87
N ALA A 188 -10.59 8.51 10.32
CA ALA A 188 -11.81 7.75 10.14
C ALA A 188 -12.43 7.27 11.49
N SER A 189 -11.80 7.54 12.64
CA SER A 189 -12.44 7.30 13.94
C SER A 189 -13.71 8.15 14.09
N GLU A 190 -13.70 9.36 13.51
CA GLU A 190 -14.84 10.24 13.40
C GLU A 190 -15.88 9.69 12.40
N LYS A 191 -17.14 9.62 12.82
CA LYS A 191 -18.17 8.89 12.07
C LYS A 191 -18.46 9.50 10.69
N ILE A 192 -18.34 10.82 10.54
CA ILE A 192 -18.53 11.53 9.26
C ILE A 192 -17.30 11.33 8.35
N ALA A 193 -16.10 11.25 8.94
CA ALA A 193 -14.84 11.12 8.20
C ALA A 193 -14.78 9.82 7.37
N ARG A 194 -15.41 8.73 7.84
CA ARG A 194 -15.49 7.44 7.09
C ARG A 194 -16.18 7.57 5.73
N TRP A 195 -17.23 8.39 5.68
CA TRP A 195 -17.97 8.64 4.44
C TRP A 195 -17.25 9.68 3.59
N ALA A 196 -16.68 10.68 4.25
CA ALA A 196 -15.91 11.72 3.58
C ALA A 196 -14.66 11.17 2.89
N GLU A 197 -14.04 10.09 3.40
CA GLU A 197 -12.88 9.46 2.74
C GLU A 197 -13.22 8.97 1.33
N GLN A 198 -14.40 8.37 1.13
CA GLN A 198 -14.81 7.88 -0.19
C GLN A 198 -15.05 9.02 -1.18
N ASP A 199 -15.74 10.08 -0.73
CA ASP A 199 -15.98 11.27 -1.54
C ASP A 199 -14.66 11.96 -1.86
N TYR A 200 -13.81 12.17 -0.85
CA TYR A 200 -12.46 12.74 -0.97
C TYR A 200 -11.58 11.98 -1.98
N GLU A 201 -11.58 10.64 -1.93
CA GLU A 201 -10.87 9.82 -2.92
C GLU A 201 -11.33 10.14 -4.34
N GLN A 202 -12.65 10.25 -4.57
CA GLN A 202 -13.20 10.43 -5.91
C GLN A 202 -13.07 11.87 -6.45
N VAL A 203 -13.24 12.88 -5.60
CA VAL A 203 -13.33 14.28 -6.04
C VAL A 203 -12.00 15.03 -5.95
N SER A 204 -11.16 14.70 -4.96
CA SER A 204 -9.90 15.40 -4.71
C SER A 204 -8.70 14.60 -5.20
N LEU A 205 -8.57 13.35 -4.76
CA LEU A 205 -7.36 12.58 -5.04
C LEU A 205 -7.33 12.04 -6.47
N ARG A 206 -8.33 11.25 -6.88
CA ARG A 206 -8.29 10.49 -8.13
C ARG A 206 -8.09 11.36 -9.39
N PRO A 207 -8.74 12.52 -9.55
CA PRO A 207 -8.53 13.36 -10.73
C PRO A 207 -7.12 13.96 -10.80
N HIS A 208 -6.43 14.09 -9.65
CA HIS A 208 -5.18 14.83 -9.53
C HIS A 208 -3.98 13.97 -9.08
N VAL A 209 -4.15 12.65 -8.92
CA VAL A 209 -3.15 11.75 -8.29
C VAL A 209 -1.81 11.68 -9.05
N LEU A 210 -1.84 11.95 -10.36
CA LEU A 210 -0.66 12.05 -11.24
C LEU A 210 -0.30 13.51 -11.61
N GLY A 211 -1.02 14.47 -11.04
CA GLY A 211 -0.93 15.90 -11.34
C GLY A 211 0.01 16.66 -10.42
N ARG A 212 -0.33 17.91 -10.11
CA ARG A 212 0.44 18.74 -9.19
C ARG A 212 0.02 18.46 -7.76
N PHE A 213 0.98 18.54 -6.85
CA PHE A 213 0.72 18.33 -5.43
C PHE A 213 -0.31 19.32 -4.85
N GLU A 214 -0.32 20.57 -5.30
CA GLU A 214 -1.28 21.57 -4.84
C GLU A 214 -2.74 21.26 -5.21
N ASP A 215 -2.97 20.44 -6.24
CA ASP A 215 -4.31 20.02 -6.65
C ASP A 215 -4.84 18.86 -5.78
N LEU A 216 -3.99 18.28 -4.92
CA LEU A 216 -4.33 17.22 -3.97
C LEU A 216 -4.76 17.73 -2.59
N LEU A 217 -4.62 19.04 -2.31
CA LEU A 217 -4.89 19.69 -1.02
C LEU A 217 -6.17 20.52 -1.05
#